data_AF-A0A950TIZ3-F1
#
_entry.id   AF-A0A950TIZ3-F1
#
_cell.length_a   1.000
_cell.length_b   1.000
_cell.length_c   1.000
_cell.angle_alpha   90.00
_cell.angle_beta   90.00
_cell.angle_gamma   90.00
#
_symmetry.space_group_name_H-M   'P 1'
#
loop_
_entity.id
_entity.type
_entity.pdbx_description
1 polymer ?
#
loop_
_entity_poly.entity_id
_entity_poly.type
_entity_poly.pdbx_seq_one_letter_code
_entity_poly.pdbx_strand_id
1 'polypeptide(L)'
;MASLAIHPPVHLTLHPDEPIRTVEDAIKVVLRHARDAESQETQRLVAALNHAQSQEQADQVAVLFRDWAQAEGLLLVPPEDRRTVG
;
A
#
# COMPACT_ATOMS: atom_id res chain seq x y z
N MET A 1 -17.16 -6.69 -3.27
CA MET A 1 -16.16 -6.94 -4.33
C MET A 1 -15.35 -8.14 -3.89
N ALA A 2 -14.90 -9.00 -4.80
CA ALA A 2 -13.92 -10.00 -4.40
C ALA A 2 -12.68 -9.26 -3.90
N SER A 3 -12.27 -9.50 -2.65
CA SER A 3 -11.09 -8.85 -2.09
C SER A 3 -9.86 -9.41 -2.80
N LEU A 4 -9.37 -8.67 -3.80
CA LEU A 4 -8.17 -9.02 -4.54
C LEU A 4 -6.97 -8.97 -3.58
N ALA A 5 -6.17 -10.03 -3.62
CA ALA A 5 -5.03 -10.15 -2.72
C ALA A 5 -3.87 -9.27 -3.22
N ILE A 6 -3.12 -8.70 -2.29
CA ILE A 6 -1.89 -7.96 -2.53
C ILE A 6 -0.72 -8.89 -2.21
N HIS A 7 0.13 -9.11 -3.21
CA HIS A 7 1.33 -9.94 -3.09
C HIS A 7 2.58 -9.17 -3.56
N PRO A 8 3.65 -9.11 -2.74
CA PRO A 8 3.70 -9.50 -1.34
C PRO A 8 2.78 -8.63 -0.44
N PRO A 9 2.54 -8.98 0.83
CA PRO A 9 1.91 -8.07 1.78
C PRO A 9 2.74 -6.80 1.98
N VAL A 10 2.10 -5.69 2.32
CA VAL A 10 2.76 -4.40 2.60
C VAL A 10 2.67 -4.10 4.08
N HIS A 11 3.81 -3.84 4.73
CA HIS A 11 3.85 -3.46 6.14
C HIS A 11 3.98 -1.95 6.25
N LEU A 12 3.19 -1.35 7.13
CA LEU A 12 3.18 0.10 7.35
C LEU A 12 3.65 0.44 8.76
N THR A 13 4.32 1.57 8.93
CA THR A 13 4.81 2.07 10.23
C THR A 13 3.68 2.42 11.19
N LEU A 14 2.51 2.83 10.65
CA LEU A 14 1.32 3.15 11.44
C LEU A 14 0.69 1.92 12.10
N HIS A 15 0.83 0.74 11.48
CA HIS A 15 0.26 -0.53 11.93
C HIS A 15 1.23 -1.68 11.61
N PRO A 16 2.34 -1.81 12.35
CA PRO A 16 3.40 -2.78 12.04
C PRO A 16 2.95 -4.24 12.17
N ASP A 17 1.96 -4.51 13.02
CA ASP A 17 1.43 -5.86 13.30
C ASP A 17 0.34 -6.29 12.30
N GLU A 18 -0.18 -5.37 11.49
CA GLU A 18 -1.27 -5.62 10.55
C GLU A 18 -0.80 -5.34 9.11
N PRO A 19 -0.18 -6.33 8.44
CA PRO A 19 0.19 -6.16 7.04
C PRO A 19 -1.04 -6.03 6.16
N ILE A 20 -0.96 -5.12 5.21
CA ILE A 20 -1.95 -4.91 4.16
C ILE A 20 -1.84 -6.06 3.15
N ARG A 21 -2.89 -6.88 3.10
CA ARG A 21 -2.95 -8.11 2.28
C ARG A 21 -3.97 -8.03 1.16
N THR A 22 -4.79 -6.98 1.12
CA THR A 22 -5.86 -6.84 0.12
C THR A 22 -5.91 -5.43 -0.44
N VAL A 23 -6.44 -5.32 -1.67
CA VAL A 23 -6.70 -4.02 -2.31
C VAL A 23 -7.66 -3.17 -1.47
N GLU A 24 -8.63 -3.80 -0.83
CA GLU A 24 -9.60 -3.11 0.03
C GLU A 24 -8.93 -2.49 1.27
N ASP A 25 -8.00 -3.21 1.90
CA ASP A 25 -7.24 -2.69 3.04
C ASP A 25 -6.32 -1.55 2.62
N ALA A 26 -5.70 -1.64 1.44
CA ALA A 26 -4.90 -0.55 0.88
C ALA A 26 -5.75 0.72 0.67
N ILE A 27 -6.96 0.60 0.12
CA ILE A 27 -7.88 1.75 -0.03
C ILE A 27 -8.18 2.40 1.32
N LYS A 28 -8.46 1.60 2.36
CA LYS A 28 -8.76 2.12 3.71
C LYS A 28 -7.59 2.90 4.28
N VAL A 29 -6.36 2.42 4.09
CA VAL A 29 -5.14 3.13 4.50
C VAL A 29 -5.01 4.44 3.76
N VAL A 30 -5.08 4.41 2.43
CA VAL A 30 -4.91 5.60 1.59
C VAL A 30 -5.96 6.64 1.94
N LEU A 31 -7.23 6.26 2.10
CA LEU A 31 -8.31 7.17 2.48
C LEU A 31 -8.15 7.74 3.90
N ARG A 32 -7.62 6.96 4.85
CA ARG A 32 -7.35 7.43 6.21
C ARG A 32 -6.25 8.48 6.19
N HIS A 33 -5.17 8.24 5.45
CA HIS A 33 -4.04 9.15 5.30
C HIS A 33 -4.38 10.38 4.43
N ALA A 34 -5.22 10.22 3.41
CA ALA A 34 -5.66 11.30 2.52
C ALA A 34 -6.45 12.40 3.25
N ARG A 35 -7.11 12.08 4.37
CA ARG A 35 -7.74 13.11 5.23
C ARG A 35 -6.72 14.11 5.77
N ASP A 36 -5.46 13.70 5.86
CA ASP A 36 -4.36 14.53 6.30
C ASP A 36 -3.58 15.15 5.11
N ALA A 37 -3.69 14.59 3.89
CA ALA A 37 -3.02 15.08 2.68
C ALA A 37 -3.87 14.91 1.40
N GLU A 38 -4.42 16.02 0.87
CA GLU A 38 -5.18 16.07 -0.40
C GLU A 38 -4.27 16.15 -1.64
N SER A 39 -3.33 15.21 -1.79
CA SER A 39 -2.48 15.19 -2.98
C SER A 39 -3.23 14.62 -4.20
N GLN A 40 -2.97 15.16 -5.40
CA GLN A 40 -3.52 14.63 -6.65
C GLN A 40 -3.07 13.19 -6.91
N GLU A 41 -1.88 12.83 -6.42
CA GLU A 41 -1.31 11.49 -6.53
C GLU A 41 -2.09 10.47 -5.69
N THR A 42 -2.44 10.83 -4.45
CA THR A 42 -3.30 10.04 -3.56
C THR A 42 -4.67 9.78 -4.20
N GLN A 43 -5.29 10.79 -4.84
CA GLN A 43 -6.57 10.61 -5.54
C GLN A 43 -6.46 9.64 -6.73
N ARG A 44 -5.37 9.72 -7.52
CA ARG A 44 -5.11 8.79 -8.63
C ARG A 44 -4.92 7.36 -8.14
N LEU A 45 -4.20 7.18 -7.04
CA LEU A 45 -4.00 5.86 -6.42
C LEU A 45 -5.33 5.25 -5.95
N VAL A 46 -6.18 6.02 -5.27
CA VAL A 46 -7.51 5.56 -4.85
C VAL A 46 -8.35 5.14 -6.06
N ALA A 47 -8.33 5.90 -7.15
CA ALA A 47 -9.05 5.53 -8.36
C ALA A 47 -8.51 4.22 -8.95
N ALA A 48 -7.19 4.07 -9.06
CA ALA A 48 -6.57 2.84 -9.58
C ALA A 48 -6.93 1.61 -8.73
N LEU A 49 -6.85 1.72 -7.40
CA LEU A 49 -7.21 0.64 -6.47
C LEU A 49 -8.70 0.25 -6.60
N ASN A 50 -9.61 1.22 -6.74
CA ASN A 50 -11.04 0.94 -6.93
C ASN A 50 -11.36 0.29 -8.28
N HIS A 51 -10.55 0.54 -9.31
CA HIS A 51 -10.73 -0.02 -10.65
C HIS A 51 -10.06 -1.38 -10.85
N ALA A 52 -9.32 -1.89 -9.87
CA ALA A 52 -8.74 -3.22 -9.94
C ALA A 52 -9.84 -4.30 -9.92
N GLN A 53 -9.94 -5.07 -11.01
CA GLN A 53 -10.94 -6.11 -11.24
C GLN A 53 -10.33 -7.49 -11.50
N SER A 54 -9.00 -7.57 -11.67
CA SER A 54 -8.27 -8.82 -11.87
C SER A 54 -7.07 -8.91 -10.91
N GLN A 55 -6.54 -10.12 -10.69
CA GLN A 55 -5.34 -10.30 -9.88
C GLN A 55 -4.12 -9.59 -10.51
N GLU A 56 -4.02 -9.58 -11.84
CA GLU A 56 -2.97 -8.84 -12.56
C GLU A 56 -3.04 -7.33 -12.26
N GLN A 57 -4.25 -6.75 -12.25
CA GLN A 57 -4.42 -5.36 -11.87
C GLN A 57 -4.14 -5.15 -10.38
N ALA A 58 -4.49 -6.10 -9.52
CA ALA A 58 -4.18 -6.06 -8.09
C ALA A 58 -2.67 -5.99 -7.85
N ASP A 59 -1.88 -6.77 -8.59
CA ASP A 59 -0.42 -6.77 -8.48
C ASP A 59 0.17 -5.44 -8.98
N GLN A 60 -0.37 -4.87 -10.07
CA GLN A 60 0.03 -3.55 -10.57
C GLN A 60 -0.27 -2.43 -9.56
N VAL A 61 -1.47 -2.39 -9.00
CA VAL A 61 -1.84 -1.37 -8.00
C VAL A 61 -1.15 -1.59 -6.66
N ALA A 62 -0.75 -2.82 -6.33
CA ALA A 62 0.08 -3.10 -5.15
C ALA A 62 1.47 -2.44 -5.25
N VAL A 63 2.06 -2.40 -6.45
CA VAL A 63 3.32 -1.66 -6.69
C VAL A 63 3.10 -0.16 -6.48
N LEU A 64 2.05 0.42 -7.08
CA LEU A 64 1.73 1.84 -6.92
C LEU A 64 1.47 2.20 -5.45
N PHE A 65 0.79 1.33 -4.71
CA PHE A 65 0.55 1.52 -3.28
C PHE A 65 1.84 1.48 -2.47
N ARG A 66 2.80 0.60 -2.80
CA ARG A 66 4.12 0.56 -2.15
C ARG A 66 4.91 1.84 -2.39
N ASP A 67 4.97 2.29 -3.64
CA ASP A 67 5.70 3.49 -4.01
C ASP A 67 5.12 4.72 -3.31
N TRP A 68 3.79 4.84 -3.27
CA TRP A 68 3.09 5.87 -2.51
C TRP A 68 3.38 5.77 -1.01
N ALA A 69 3.28 4.58 -0.41
CA ALA A 69 3.54 4.40 1.01
C ALA A 69 5.00 4.74 1.37
N GLN A 70 5.95 4.49 0.46
CA GLN A 70 7.33 4.90 0.64
C GLN A 70 7.50 6.42 0.54
N ALA A 71 6.86 7.07 -0.45
CA ALA A 71 6.90 8.52 -0.63
C ALA A 71 6.31 9.27 0.57
N GLU A 72 5.24 8.74 1.16
CA GLU A 72 4.59 9.27 2.36
C GLU A 72 5.34 8.89 3.66
N GLY A 73 6.45 8.15 3.59
CA GLY A 73 7.21 7.70 4.76
C GLY A 73 6.48 6.69 5.65
N LEU A 74 5.46 6.03 5.10
CA LEU A 74 4.59 5.06 5.79
C LEU A 74 5.09 3.63 5.66
N LEU A 75 5.95 3.31 4.69
CA LEU A 75 6.40 1.95 4.46
C LEU A 75 7.32 1.50 5.60
N LEU A 76 6.92 0.43 6.29
CA LEU A 76 7.83 -0.29 7.18
C LEU A 76 8.74 -1.12 6.27
N VAL A 77 9.91 -0.57 5.94
CA VAL A 77 10.98 -1.38 5.33
C VAL A 77 11.30 -2.48 6.34
N PRO A 78 11.03 -3.76 6.06
CA PRO A 78 11.44 -4.82 6.98
C PRO A 78 12.95 -4.72 7.19
N PRO A 79 13.48 -4.99 8.40
CA PRO A 79 14.91 -4.87 8.69
C PRO A 79 15.82 -5.86 7.94
N GLU A 80 15.40 -6.44 6.81
CA GLU A 80 16.19 -7.39 6.01
C GLU A 80 17.18 -6.73 5.03
N ASP A 81 17.43 -5.43 5.15
CA ASP A 81 18.65 -4.77 4.64
C ASP A 81 19.54 -4.21 5.77
N ARG A 82 19.33 -4.68 7.02
CA ARG A 82 20.18 -4.32 8.17
C ARG A 82 20.66 -5.54 8.96
N ARG A 83 21.12 -6.59 8.27
CA ARG A 83 22.15 -7.52 8.75
C ARG A 83 23.15 -7.69 7.60
N THR A 84 24.42 -7.29 7.67
CA THR A 84 25.33 -7.36 8.83
C THR A 84 26.44 -6.33 8.68
N VAL A 85 26.72 -5.63 9.79
CA VAL A 85 28.02 -5.06 10.16
C VAL A 85 29.14 -6.11 10.06
N GLY A 86 30.33 -5.71 9.59
CA GLY A 86 31.55 -6.52 9.57
C GLY A 86 32.59 -5.96 8.62
#